data_AF-A0A3M7KSP0-F1
#
_entry.id   AF-A0A3M7KSP0-F1
#
_cell.length_a   1.000
_cell.length_b   1.000
_cell.length_c   1.000
_cell.angle_alpha   90.00
_cell.angle_beta   90.00
_cell.angle_gamma   90.00
#
_symmetry.space_group_name_H-M   'P 1'
#
loop_
_entity.id
_entity.type
_entity.pdbx_description
1 polymer ?
#
loop_
_entity_poly.entity_id
_entity_poly.type
_entity_poly.pdbx_seq_one_letter_code
_entity_poly.pdbx_strand_id
1 'polypeptide(L)'
;MVLKQERYRRELSRYVEANKLMTENARLENKLVERMAAHASGEKDLLDLEAPQPVSQSDSEDKDEKRKLHLAASQRAMLLAQSIELRDLRSKLMAAEEEKAQDAALLARVLREAEEAKAAARDAQQARRAASQQAAAESVSQAAAESQRRCQLEAEEERKALAYIQLRRDAHEQEAAARAGRARQHDSAVAELSAAAQRAQRAKEEHEAALAALHAERVAARAAQREERERQARAAAAAAASAANQAISEEARAASAAREREEREYADRLVERLAEEEKVEKAAQAERRQREVERTRQVGSVLATRRGGGRATQAEDLAAAEEAACRAKREAAAVAAERLRLLTGARHLVPHLPRETLRPGEAALLLS
;
A
#
# COMPACT_ATOMS: atom_id res chain seq x y z
N MET A 1 -19.49 -86.53 29.92
CA MET A 1 -20.57 -87.11 30.76
C MET A 1 -20.78 -88.61 30.56
N VAL A 2 -20.68 -89.12 29.32
CA VAL A 2 -20.88 -90.55 28.97
C VAL A 2 -19.95 -91.52 29.74
N LEU A 3 -18.67 -91.18 29.90
CA LEU A 3 -17.69 -92.03 30.61
C LEU A 3 -17.98 -92.23 32.11
N LYS A 4 -18.69 -91.29 32.77
CA LYS A 4 -19.10 -91.45 34.18
C LYS A 4 -20.27 -92.42 34.32
N GLN A 5 -21.17 -92.46 33.34
CA GLN A 5 -22.32 -93.38 33.34
C GLN A 5 -21.91 -94.84 33.07
N GLU A 6 -20.92 -95.07 32.20
CA GLU A 6 -20.41 -96.41 31.95
C GLU A 6 -19.67 -97.01 33.16
N ARG A 7 -18.94 -96.17 33.90
CA ARG A 7 -18.25 -96.59 35.13
C ARG A 7 -19.25 -97.00 36.22
N TYR A 8 -20.32 -96.21 36.39
CA TYR A 8 -21.42 -96.54 37.30
C TYR A 8 -22.15 -97.82 36.92
N ARG A 9 -22.40 -98.06 35.63
CA ARG A 9 -23.02 -99.33 35.17
C ARG A 9 -22.15 -100.55 35.47
N ARG A 10 -20.82 -100.45 35.25
CA ARG A 10 -19.88 -101.55 35.57
C ARG A 10 -19.79 -101.82 37.07
N GLU A 11 -19.83 -100.79 37.90
CA GLU A 11 -19.85 -100.94 39.36
C GLU A 11 -21.17 -101.56 39.84
N LEU A 12 -22.33 -101.13 39.31
CA LEU A 12 -23.63 -101.75 39.60
C LEU A 12 -23.70 -103.23 39.19
N SER A 13 -23.18 -103.60 38.01
CA SER A 13 -23.10 -105.00 37.58
C SER A 13 -22.27 -105.85 38.55
N ARG A 14 -21.14 -105.33 39.04
CA ARG A 14 -20.30 -106.03 40.03
C ARG A 14 -21.00 -106.20 41.37
N TYR A 15 -21.77 -105.20 41.82
CA TYR A 15 -22.57 -105.33 43.05
C TYR A 15 -23.69 -106.35 42.91
N VAL A 16 -24.34 -106.45 41.74
CA VAL A 16 -25.38 -107.45 41.48
C VAL A 16 -24.78 -108.87 41.43
N GLU A 17 -23.61 -109.05 40.82
CA GLU A 17 -22.89 -110.34 40.82
C GLU A 17 -22.42 -110.74 42.22
N ALA A 18 -21.89 -109.81 43.01
CA ALA A 18 -21.52 -110.07 44.40
C ALA A 18 -22.73 -110.48 45.25
N ASN A 19 -23.89 -109.85 45.05
CA ASN A 19 -25.12 -110.23 45.76
C ASN A 19 -25.63 -111.62 45.35
N LYS A 20 -25.53 -111.98 44.07
CA LYS A 20 -25.88 -113.35 43.62
C LYS A 20 -24.99 -114.40 44.28
N LEU A 21 -23.68 -114.17 44.33
CA LEU A 21 -22.73 -115.08 44.98
C LEU A 21 -23.00 -115.22 46.48
N MET A 22 -23.35 -114.13 47.18
CA MET A 22 -23.74 -114.18 48.59
C MET A 22 -25.03 -114.99 48.81
N THR A 23 -26.02 -114.85 47.94
CA THR A 23 -27.27 -115.64 48.04
C THR A 23 -27.08 -117.13 47.71
N GLU A 24 -26.15 -117.45 46.81
CA GLU A 24 -25.78 -118.84 46.52
C GLU A 24 -24.98 -119.47 47.67
N ASN A 25 -24.05 -118.72 48.30
CA ASN A 25 -23.36 -119.18 49.50
C ASN A 25 -24.33 -119.46 50.65
N ALA A 26 -25.29 -118.58 50.91
CA ALA A 26 -26.32 -118.81 51.93
C ALA A 26 -27.19 -120.05 51.64
N ARG A 27 -27.47 -120.35 50.37
CA ARG A 27 -28.16 -121.60 49.97
C ARG A 27 -27.30 -122.84 50.18
N LEU A 28 -25.99 -122.77 49.93
CA LEU A 28 -25.07 -123.87 50.15
C LEU A 28 -24.83 -124.14 51.64
N GLU A 29 -24.72 -123.09 52.45
CA GLU A 29 -24.64 -123.19 53.92
C GLU A 29 -25.90 -123.86 54.50
N ASN A 30 -27.11 -123.48 54.05
CA ASN A 30 -28.35 -124.14 54.47
C ASN A 30 -28.38 -125.64 54.08
N LYS A 31 -27.92 -126.00 52.88
CA LYS A 31 -27.80 -127.42 52.47
C LYS A 31 -26.77 -128.20 53.31
N LEU A 32 -25.72 -127.53 53.79
CA LEU A 32 -24.69 -128.13 54.62
C LEU A 32 -25.23 -128.37 56.04
N VAL A 33 -26.01 -127.42 56.58
CA VAL A 33 -26.75 -127.58 57.85
C VAL A 33 -27.78 -128.72 57.76
N GLU A 34 -28.55 -128.82 56.68
CA GLU A 34 -29.48 -129.95 56.46
C GLU A 34 -28.77 -131.31 56.41
N ARG A 35 -27.58 -131.38 55.78
CA ARG A 35 -26.76 -132.61 55.75
C ARG A 35 -26.17 -132.97 57.11
N MET A 36 -25.72 -131.98 57.88
CA MET A 36 -25.23 -132.22 59.25
C MET A 36 -26.38 -132.65 60.18
N ALA A 37 -27.58 -132.10 60.02
CA ALA A 37 -28.77 -132.53 60.77
C ALA A 37 -29.18 -133.98 60.46
N ALA A 38 -29.02 -134.42 59.20
CA ALA A 38 -29.24 -135.82 58.81
C ALA A 38 -28.21 -136.77 59.45
N HIS A 39 -26.93 -136.40 59.50
CA HIS A 39 -25.88 -137.21 60.12
C HIS A 39 -25.97 -137.28 61.65
N ALA A 40 -26.43 -136.22 62.33
CA ALA A 40 -26.63 -136.20 63.78
C ALA A 40 -27.81 -137.07 64.27
N SER A 41 -28.70 -137.51 63.36
CA SER A 41 -29.89 -138.33 63.69
C SER A 41 -29.71 -139.83 63.45
N GLY A 42 -28.54 -140.28 62.98
CA GLY A 42 -28.28 -141.68 62.58
C GLY A 42 -27.27 -142.46 63.45
N GLU A 43 -26.80 -141.90 64.56
CA GLU A 43 -25.71 -142.49 65.35
C GLU A 43 -26.17 -142.85 66.78
N LYS A 44 -27.06 -143.84 66.85
CA LYS A 44 -27.42 -144.60 68.07
C LYS A 44 -27.97 -145.94 67.63
N ASP A 45 -27.10 -146.96 67.64
CA ASP A 45 -27.39 -148.34 68.04
C ASP A 45 -26.29 -149.26 67.52
N LEU A 46 -25.69 -150.00 68.46
CA LEU A 46 -24.84 -151.21 68.35
C LEU A 46 -23.51 -151.08 69.11
N LEU A 47 -23.65 -151.07 70.44
CA LEU A 47 -22.71 -151.72 71.33
C LEU A 47 -23.32 -153.06 71.79
N ASP A 48 -22.41 -153.98 72.09
CA ASP A 48 -22.56 -155.19 72.92
C ASP A 48 -22.99 -156.49 72.24
N LEU A 49 -22.09 -157.49 72.35
CA LEU A 49 -22.32 -158.91 72.69
C LEU A 49 -20.95 -159.60 72.61
N GLU A 50 -20.19 -159.63 73.71
CA GLU A 50 -20.09 -160.75 74.67
C GLU A 50 -19.36 -162.00 74.13
N ALA A 51 -18.18 -162.23 74.72
CA ALA A 51 -17.46 -163.49 74.68
C ALA A 51 -18.00 -164.43 75.78
N PRO A 52 -18.14 -165.75 75.54
CA PRO A 52 -18.33 -166.71 76.62
C PRO A 52 -17.05 -167.48 76.95
N GLN A 53 -16.91 -167.74 78.25
CA GLN A 53 -15.89 -168.53 78.94
C GLN A 53 -16.24 -170.04 79.00
N PRO A 54 -15.33 -170.91 79.49
CA PRO A 54 -15.13 -172.29 79.00
C PRO A 54 -15.86 -173.37 79.82
N VAL A 55 -15.85 -174.60 79.30
CA VAL A 55 -16.28 -175.81 80.03
C VAL A 55 -15.18 -176.88 79.99
N SER A 56 -14.82 -177.34 81.18
CA SER A 56 -14.06 -178.54 81.61
C SER A 56 -14.57 -179.84 80.96
N GLN A 57 -13.92 -181.01 80.87
CA GLN A 57 -12.76 -181.75 81.44
C GLN A 57 -12.55 -182.90 80.39
N SER A 58 -11.42 -183.55 80.10
CA SER A 58 -10.27 -184.03 80.87
C SER A 58 -9.17 -184.49 79.88
N ASP A 59 -7.93 -184.61 80.39
CA ASP A 59 -6.70 -185.17 79.79
C ASP A 59 -5.84 -184.23 78.93
N SER A 60 -5.06 -183.35 79.58
CA SER A 60 -3.58 -183.24 79.45
C SER A 60 -3.09 -181.87 79.93
N GLU A 61 -2.66 -181.77 81.18
CA GLU A 61 -2.22 -180.52 81.85
C GLU A 61 -1.02 -179.83 81.14
N ASP A 62 -0.24 -180.57 80.33
CA ASP A 62 0.87 -180.01 79.53
C ASP A 62 0.44 -179.17 78.31
N LYS A 63 -0.81 -179.28 77.85
CA LYS A 63 -1.31 -178.47 76.72
C LYS A 63 -1.83 -177.10 77.15
N ASP A 64 -2.32 -176.98 78.38
CA ASP A 64 -2.93 -175.73 78.85
C ASP A 64 -1.91 -174.71 79.35
N GLU A 65 -0.77 -175.13 79.90
CA GLU A 65 0.35 -174.20 80.16
C GLU A 65 0.93 -173.65 78.85
N LYS A 66 1.08 -174.50 77.82
CA LYS A 66 1.51 -174.08 76.48
C LYS A 66 0.52 -173.11 75.84
N ARG A 67 -0.79 -173.31 76.03
CA ARG A 67 -1.83 -172.38 75.54
C ARG A 67 -1.82 -171.05 76.28
N LYS A 68 -1.64 -171.04 77.61
CA LYS A 68 -1.51 -169.80 78.40
C LYS A 68 -0.24 -169.03 78.03
N LEU A 69 0.89 -169.72 77.84
CA LEU A 69 2.13 -169.11 77.35
C LEU A 69 1.99 -168.59 75.92
N HIS A 70 1.30 -169.32 75.03
CA HIS A 70 0.99 -168.84 73.68
C HIS A 70 0.04 -167.63 73.68
N LEU A 71 -0.97 -167.63 74.54
CA LEU A 71 -1.91 -166.51 74.70
C LEU A 71 -1.18 -165.29 75.25
N ALA A 72 -0.34 -165.45 76.27
CA ALA A 72 0.48 -164.38 76.82
C ALA A 72 1.53 -163.87 75.81
N ALA A 73 2.14 -164.77 75.02
CA ALA A 73 3.05 -164.40 73.95
C ALA A 73 2.32 -163.67 72.79
N SER A 74 1.09 -164.09 72.46
CA SER A 74 0.25 -163.45 71.45
C SER A 74 -0.26 -162.09 71.91
N GLN A 75 -0.67 -161.96 73.18
CA GLN A 75 -1.03 -160.67 73.80
C GLN A 75 0.19 -159.74 73.88
N ARG A 76 1.37 -160.26 74.23
CA ARG A 76 2.62 -159.50 74.23
C ARG A 76 3.02 -159.08 72.81
N ALA A 77 2.84 -159.95 71.81
CA ALA A 77 3.06 -159.61 70.41
C ALA A 77 2.06 -158.56 69.89
N MET A 78 0.79 -158.63 70.30
CA MET A 78 -0.25 -157.65 69.98
C MET A 78 0.05 -156.29 70.60
N LEU A 79 0.42 -156.24 71.89
CA LEU A 79 0.82 -155.00 72.56
C LEU A 79 2.10 -154.41 71.95
N LEU A 80 3.07 -155.24 71.55
CA LEU A 80 4.25 -154.79 70.82
C LEU A 80 3.88 -154.21 69.44
N ALA A 81 3.01 -154.88 68.68
CA ALA A 81 2.50 -154.38 67.40
C ALA A 81 1.77 -153.04 67.57
N GLN A 82 0.86 -152.92 68.54
CA GLN A 82 0.19 -151.66 68.87
C GLN A 82 1.18 -150.56 69.30
N SER A 83 2.23 -150.90 70.05
CA SER A 83 3.25 -149.92 70.44
C SER A 83 4.08 -149.42 69.25
N ILE A 84 4.34 -150.29 68.26
CA ILE A 84 5.01 -149.93 67.00
C ILE A 84 4.09 -149.05 66.16
N GLU A 85 2.82 -149.43 66.02
CA GLU A 85 1.82 -148.64 65.29
C GLU A 85 1.61 -147.26 65.93
N LEU A 86 1.51 -147.16 67.26
CA LEU A 86 1.42 -145.88 67.96
C LEU A 86 2.70 -145.04 67.79
N ARG A 87 3.88 -145.69 67.74
CA ARG A 87 5.14 -145.00 67.47
C ARG A 87 5.19 -144.48 66.03
N ASP A 88 4.68 -145.22 65.06
CA ASP A 88 4.59 -144.82 63.65
C ASP A 88 3.54 -143.73 63.44
N LEU A 89 2.40 -143.79 64.13
CA LEU A 89 1.40 -142.72 64.11
C LEU A 89 1.95 -141.45 64.76
N ARG A 90 2.70 -141.57 65.86
CA ARG A 90 3.36 -140.44 66.51
C ARG A 90 4.46 -139.83 65.64
N SER A 91 5.26 -140.65 64.94
CA SER A 91 6.28 -140.12 64.01
C SER A 91 5.65 -139.41 62.81
N LYS A 92 4.55 -139.96 62.25
CA LYS A 92 3.77 -139.28 61.21
C LYS A 92 3.15 -137.97 61.68
N LEU A 93 2.64 -137.94 62.92
CA LEU A 93 2.09 -136.71 63.52
C LEU A 93 3.18 -135.65 63.73
N MET A 94 4.35 -136.03 64.26
CA MET A 94 5.49 -135.12 64.40
C MET A 94 5.96 -134.60 63.04
N ALA A 95 6.06 -135.47 62.02
CA ALA A 95 6.43 -135.06 60.67
C ALA A 95 5.40 -134.08 60.05
N ALA A 96 4.11 -134.32 60.26
CA ALA A 96 3.05 -133.41 59.81
C ALA A 96 3.04 -132.07 60.58
N GLU A 97 3.41 -132.06 61.86
CA GLU A 97 3.58 -130.84 62.65
C GLU A 97 4.83 -130.05 62.21
N GLU A 98 5.93 -130.73 61.88
CA GLU A 98 7.13 -130.13 61.31
C GLU A 98 6.85 -129.53 59.92
N GLU A 99 6.13 -130.24 59.04
CA GLU A 99 5.72 -129.73 57.72
C GLU A 99 4.82 -128.50 57.86
N LYS A 100 3.84 -128.52 58.77
CA LYS A 100 3.00 -127.34 59.07
C LYS A 100 3.82 -126.16 59.61
N ALA A 101 4.81 -126.42 60.46
CA ALA A 101 5.68 -125.38 60.98
C ALA A 101 6.58 -124.79 59.88
N GLN A 102 7.08 -125.62 58.96
CA GLN A 102 7.84 -125.20 57.79
C GLN A 102 6.97 -124.37 56.84
N ASP A 103 5.75 -124.82 56.53
CA ASP A 103 4.79 -124.08 55.71
C ASP A 103 4.41 -122.73 56.33
N ALA A 104 4.16 -122.70 57.64
CA ALA A 104 3.89 -121.45 58.36
C ALA A 104 5.08 -120.49 58.30
N ALA A 105 6.33 -120.99 58.41
CA ALA A 105 7.54 -120.19 58.28
C ALA A 105 7.73 -119.66 56.84
N LEU A 106 7.45 -120.48 55.83
CA LEU A 106 7.47 -120.06 54.42
C LEU A 106 6.41 -119.00 54.13
N LEU A 107 5.17 -119.17 54.59
CA LEU A 107 4.12 -118.18 54.44
C LEU A 107 4.48 -116.87 55.15
N ALA A 108 5.01 -116.92 56.38
CA ALA A 108 5.46 -115.74 57.10
C ALA A 108 6.57 -115.00 56.35
N ARG A 109 7.51 -115.74 55.74
CA ARG A 109 8.56 -115.15 54.90
C ARG A 109 8.00 -114.49 53.65
N VAL A 110 7.12 -115.17 52.91
CA VAL A 110 6.49 -114.62 51.69
C VAL A 110 5.67 -113.38 52.01
N LEU A 111 4.95 -113.36 53.13
CA LEU A 111 4.20 -112.19 53.56
C LEU A 111 5.12 -111.00 53.88
N ARG A 112 6.24 -111.23 54.58
CA ARG A 112 7.24 -110.19 54.83
C ARG A 112 7.85 -109.66 53.55
N GLU A 113 8.29 -110.53 52.64
CA GLU A 113 8.84 -110.14 51.34
C GLU A 113 7.81 -109.34 50.51
N ALA A 114 6.53 -109.72 50.56
CA ALA A 114 5.46 -108.98 49.89
C ALA A 114 5.16 -107.62 50.54
N GLU A 115 5.25 -107.50 51.86
CA GLU A 115 5.11 -106.23 52.58
C GLU A 115 6.28 -105.28 52.30
N GLU A 116 7.52 -105.79 52.31
CA GLU A 116 8.72 -105.05 51.95
C GLU A 116 8.67 -104.58 50.49
N ALA A 117 8.26 -105.44 49.56
CA ALA A 117 8.07 -105.06 48.15
C ALA A 117 6.98 -103.97 47.98
N LYS A 118 5.88 -104.05 48.76
CA LYS A 118 4.84 -103.00 48.77
C LYS A 118 5.36 -101.68 49.35
N ALA A 119 6.17 -101.74 50.41
CA ALA A 119 6.81 -100.56 51.00
C ALA A 119 7.77 -99.91 49.99
N ALA A 120 8.68 -100.69 49.41
CA ALA A 120 9.62 -100.22 48.39
C ALA A 120 8.91 -99.63 47.15
N ALA A 121 7.80 -100.24 46.71
CA ALA A 121 7.00 -99.73 45.60
C ALA A 121 6.32 -98.38 45.94
N ARG A 122 5.86 -98.20 47.19
CA ARG A 122 5.29 -96.93 47.67
C ARG A 122 6.37 -95.85 47.72
N ASP A 123 7.55 -96.16 48.25
CA ASP A 123 8.66 -95.21 48.34
C ASP A 123 9.14 -94.80 46.94
N ALA A 124 9.28 -95.76 46.02
CA ALA A 124 9.60 -95.48 44.62
C ALA A 124 8.53 -94.62 43.94
N GLN A 125 7.24 -94.87 44.24
CA GLN A 125 6.15 -94.04 43.72
C GLN A 125 6.20 -92.62 44.29
N GLN A 126 6.50 -92.46 45.58
CA GLN A 126 6.65 -91.14 46.21
C GLN A 126 7.85 -90.38 45.64
N ALA A 127 9.00 -91.04 45.47
CA ALA A 127 10.19 -90.46 44.86
C ALA A 127 9.92 -89.99 43.41
N ARG A 128 9.21 -90.80 42.61
CA ARG A 128 8.79 -90.41 41.24
C ARG A 128 7.85 -89.20 41.26
N ARG A 129 6.90 -89.16 42.20
CA ARG A 129 5.99 -88.01 42.37
C ARG A 129 6.76 -86.75 42.73
N ALA A 130 7.66 -86.83 43.71
CA ALA A 130 8.51 -85.70 44.12
C ALA A 130 9.37 -85.20 42.95
N ALA A 131 10.04 -86.10 42.22
CA ALA A 131 10.82 -85.74 41.04
C ALA A 131 9.96 -85.09 39.93
N SER A 132 8.75 -85.59 39.69
CA SER A 132 7.83 -85.00 38.71
C SER A 132 7.33 -83.61 39.14
N GLN A 133 7.09 -83.40 40.44
CA GLN A 133 6.69 -82.10 40.98
C GLN A 133 7.83 -81.09 40.89
N GLN A 134 9.07 -81.53 41.18
CA GLN A 134 10.24 -80.69 41.02
C GLN A 134 10.47 -80.31 39.56
N ALA A 135 10.42 -81.27 38.63
CA ALA A 135 10.56 -80.99 37.20
C ALA A 135 9.47 -80.02 36.68
N ALA A 136 8.23 -80.16 37.16
CA ALA A 136 7.16 -79.24 36.83
C ALA A 136 7.43 -77.82 37.39
N ALA A 137 7.91 -77.71 38.64
CA ALA A 137 8.26 -76.43 39.24
C ALA A 137 9.43 -75.74 38.53
N GLU A 138 10.45 -76.50 38.12
CA GLU A 138 11.58 -76.01 37.31
C GLU A 138 11.12 -75.55 35.92
N SER A 139 10.23 -76.29 35.27
CA SER A 139 9.67 -75.88 33.97
C SER A 139 8.85 -74.58 34.08
N VAL A 140 8.03 -74.44 35.14
CA VAL A 140 7.25 -73.22 35.37
C VAL A 140 8.16 -72.03 35.69
N SER A 141 9.21 -72.23 36.49
CA SER A 141 10.16 -71.15 36.81
C SER A 141 10.97 -70.71 35.59
N GLN A 142 11.37 -71.65 34.72
CA GLN A 142 12.01 -71.35 33.44
C GLN A 142 11.05 -70.57 32.52
N ALA A 143 9.80 -71.00 32.37
CA ALA A 143 8.81 -70.31 31.57
C ALA A 143 8.52 -68.88 32.10
N ALA A 144 8.47 -68.71 33.43
CA ALA A 144 8.30 -67.40 34.04
C ALA A 144 9.52 -66.48 33.78
N ALA A 145 10.74 -67.01 33.90
CA ALA A 145 11.97 -66.26 33.61
C ALA A 145 12.06 -65.86 32.13
N GLU A 146 11.69 -66.75 31.20
CA GLU A 146 11.62 -66.43 29.78
C GLU A 146 10.56 -65.38 29.48
N SER A 147 9.38 -65.48 30.09
CA SER A 147 8.32 -64.47 29.96
C SER A 147 8.79 -63.10 30.46
N GLN A 148 9.49 -63.04 31.60
CA GLN A 148 10.04 -61.79 32.12
C GLN A 148 11.08 -61.20 31.16
N ARG A 149 11.97 -62.03 30.59
CA ARG A 149 12.95 -61.60 29.59
C ARG A 149 12.26 -61.04 28.34
N ARG A 150 11.20 -61.68 27.86
CA ARG A 150 10.41 -61.16 26.71
C ARG A 150 9.81 -59.80 27.02
N CYS A 151 9.16 -59.63 28.16
CA CYS A 151 8.60 -58.34 28.56
C CYS A 151 9.67 -57.24 28.70
N GLN A 152 10.87 -57.58 29.18
CA GLN A 152 11.99 -56.63 29.26
C GLN A 152 12.46 -56.20 27.87
N LEU A 153 12.60 -57.13 26.93
CA LEU A 153 12.99 -56.82 25.55
C LEU A 153 11.93 -55.97 24.84
N GLU A 154 10.65 -56.30 25.00
CA GLU A 154 9.53 -55.51 24.47
C GLU A 154 9.57 -54.08 25.04
N ALA A 155 9.76 -53.92 26.35
CA ALA A 155 9.88 -52.60 26.98
C ALA A 155 11.11 -51.81 26.48
N GLU A 156 12.23 -52.48 26.17
CA GLU A 156 13.39 -51.83 25.57
C GLU A 156 13.14 -51.39 24.12
N GLU A 157 12.44 -52.20 23.32
CA GLU A 157 12.04 -51.84 21.96
C GLU A 157 11.06 -50.66 21.96
N GLU A 158 10.08 -50.65 22.86
CA GLU A 158 9.17 -49.52 23.05
C GLU A 158 9.92 -48.24 23.44
N ARG A 159 10.88 -48.33 24.38
CA ARG A 159 11.73 -47.19 24.75
C ARG A 159 12.52 -46.65 23.56
N LYS A 160 13.09 -47.54 22.73
CA LYS A 160 13.81 -47.15 21.51
C LYS A 160 12.87 -46.49 20.49
N ALA A 161 11.66 -47.02 20.31
CA ALA A 161 10.65 -46.44 19.43
C ALA A 161 10.23 -45.04 19.90
N LEU A 162 9.98 -44.86 21.20
CA LEU A 162 9.65 -43.56 21.79
C LEU A 162 10.80 -42.56 21.64
N ALA A 163 12.04 -42.98 21.88
CA ALA A 163 13.22 -42.14 21.69
C ALA A 163 13.37 -41.71 20.22
N TYR A 164 13.11 -42.61 19.26
CA TYR A 164 13.12 -42.27 17.83
C TYR A 164 12.02 -41.25 17.47
N ILE A 165 10.81 -41.40 18.02
CA ILE A 165 9.71 -40.45 17.81
C ILE A 165 10.07 -39.07 18.38
N GLN A 166 10.67 -39.01 19.57
CA GLN A 166 11.15 -37.76 20.16
C GLN A 166 12.20 -37.09 19.28
N LEU A 167 13.22 -37.84 18.83
CA LEU A 167 14.25 -37.31 17.92
C LEU A 167 13.64 -36.71 16.65
N ARG A 168 12.63 -37.35 16.06
CA ARG A 168 11.92 -36.81 14.89
C ARG A 168 11.14 -35.53 15.21
N ARG A 169 10.51 -35.44 16.38
CA ARG A 169 9.82 -34.21 16.82
C ARG A 169 10.80 -33.07 16.98
N ASP A 170 11.92 -33.31 17.65
CA ASP A 170 12.97 -32.31 17.85
C ASP A 170 13.54 -31.82 16.51
N ALA A 171 13.76 -32.73 15.55
CA ALA A 171 14.19 -32.36 14.20
C ALA A 171 13.15 -31.48 13.48
N HIS A 172 11.86 -31.82 13.58
CA HIS A 172 10.78 -30.99 13.02
C HIS A 172 10.68 -29.61 13.71
N GLU A 173 10.89 -29.53 15.02
CA GLU A 173 10.92 -28.27 15.76
C GLU A 173 12.12 -27.40 15.36
N GLN A 174 13.30 -28.00 15.19
CA GLN A 174 14.49 -27.31 14.68
C GLN A 174 14.28 -26.79 13.26
N GLU A 175 13.66 -27.58 12.38
CA GLU A 175 13.30 -27.12 11.04
C GLU A 175 12.28 -25.97 11.08
N ALA A 176 11.28 -26.05 11.94
CA ALA A 176 10.29 -24.99 12.13
C ALA A 176 10.95 -23.70 12.64
N ALA A 177 11.86 -23.79 13.60
CA ALA A 177 12.66 -22.68 14.08
C ALA A 177 13.54 -22.08 12.98
N ALA A 178 14.18 -22.90 12.15
CA ALA A 178 14.97 -22.45 11.01
C ALA A 178 14.10 -21.75 9.94
N ARG A 179 12.89 -22.26 9.67
CA ARG A 179 11.91 -21.61 8.78
C ARG A 179 11.47 -20.25 9.33
N ALA A 180 11.16 -20.17 10.62
CA ALA A 180 10.82 -18.91 11.28
C ALA A 180 11.99 -17.91 11.24
N GLY A 181 13.24 -18.37 11.41
CA GLY A 181 14.44 -17.56 11.24
C GLY A 181 14.56 -16.97 9.84
N ARG A 182 14.36 -17.79 8.79
CA ARG A 182 14.36 -17.32 7.39
C ARG A 182 13.24 -16.34 7.10
N ALA A 183 12.03 -16.56 7.64
CA ALA A 183 10.91 -15.64 7.47
C ALA A 183 11.24 -14.26 8.06
N ARG A 184 11.80 -14.19 9.27
CA ARG A 184 12.23 -12.92 9.89
C ARG A 184 13.32 -12.21 9.07
N GLN A 185 14.28 -12.96 8.51
CA GLN A 185 15.30 -12.39 7.63
C GLN A 185 14.69 -11.81 6.34
N HIS A 186 13.73 -12.53 5.75
CA HIS A 186 12.99 -12.05 4.58
C HIS A 186 12.20 -10.78 4.89
N ASP A 187 11.46 -10.76 6.00
CA ASP A 187 10.70 -9.58 6.43
C ASP A 187 11.61 -8.37 6.70
N SER A 188 12.77 -8.59 7.31
CA SER A 188 13.80 -7.55 7.49
C SER A 188 14.31 -7.02 6.16
N ALA A 189 14.62 -7.91 5.20
CA ALA A 189 15.08 -7.51 3.88
C ALA A 189 14.00 -6.72 3.11
N VAL A 190 12.73 -7.14 3.19
CA VAL A 190 11.61 -6.39 2.60
C VAL A 190 11.46 -5.01 3.24
N ALA A 191 11.58 -4.92 4.56
CA ALA A 191 11.54 -3.63 5.26
C ALA A 191 12.69 -2.71 4.83
N GLU A 192 13.92 -3.22 4.73
CA GLU A 192 15.09 -2.46 4.25
C GLU A 192 14.91 -1.99 2.79
N LEU A 193 14.43 -2.86 1.91
CA LEU A 193 14.13 -2.51 0.51
C LEU A 193 13.04 -1.43 0.43
N SER A 194 11.98 -1.54 1.24
CA SER A 194 10.92 -0.53 1.29
C SER A 194 11.44 0.83 1.76
N ALA A 195 12.30 0.85 2.80
CA ALA A 195 12.92 2.06 3.31
C ALA A 195 13.93 2.66 2.31
N ALA A 196 14.66 1.82 1.57
CA ALA A 196 15.54 2.28 0.48
C ALA A 196 14.73 2.88 -0.67
N ALA A 197 13.61 2.26 -1.06
CA ALA A 197 12.71 2.79 -2.08
C ALA A 197 12.11 4.14 -1.68
N GLN A 198 11.67 4.30 -0.43
CA GLN A 198 11.17 5.59 0.09
C GLN A 198 12.27 6.66 0.09
N ARG A 199 13.50 6.32 0.50
CA ARG A 199 14.64 7.25 0.44
C ARG A 199 14.95 7.69 -0.99
N ALA A 200 14.95 6.75 -1.94
CA ALA A 200 15.16 7.05 -3.35
C ALA A 200 14.04 7.93 -3.92
N GLN A 201 12.79 7.69 -3.52
CA GLN A 201 11.65 8.51 -3.94
C GLN A 201 11.76 9.94 -3.41
N ARG A 202 12.09 10.12 -2.12
CA ARG A 202 12.32 11.45 -1.53
C ARG A 202 13.46 12.19 -2.23
N ALA A 203 14.57 11.50 -2.51
CA ALA A 203 15.68 12.11 -3.25
C ALA A 203 15.27 12.57 -4.65
N LYS A 204 14.43 11.79 -5.36
CA LYS A 204 13.86 12.22 -6.65
C LYS A 204 12.98 13.46 -6.50
N GLU A 205 12.08 13.47 -5.53
CA GLU A 205 11.19 14.62 -5.26
C GLU A 205 12.00 15.87 -4.89
N GLU A 206 13.05 15.74 -4.08
CA GLU A 206 13.98 16.83 -3.75
C GLU A 206 14.71 17.35 -4.99
N HIS A 207 15.20 16.47 -5.87
CA HIS A 207 15.83 16.86 -7.13
C HIS A 207 14.85 17.55 -8.09
N GLU A 208 13.63 17.04 -8.22
CA GLU A 208 12.57 17.67 -9.04
C GLU A 208 12.18 19.03 -8.49
N ALA A 209 12.05 19.17 -7.16
CA ALA A 209 11.79 20.45 -6.50
C ALA A 209 12.93 21.45 -6.72
N ALA A 210 14.19 21.02 -6.63
CA ALA A 210 15.35 21.86 -6.91
C ALA A 210 15.40 22.33 -8.37
N LEU A 211 15.07 21.44 -9.33
CA LEU A 211 14.96 21.80 -10.74
C LEU A 211 13.82 22.81 -10.96
N ALA A 212 12.65 22.58 -10.35
CA ALA A 212 11.52 23.50 -10.42
C ALA A 212 11.88 24.89 -9.86
N ALA A 213 12.60 24.95 -8.73
CA ALA A 213 13.10 26.20 -8.16
C ALA A 213 14.05 26.94 -9.12
N LEU A 214 15.01 26.25 -9.72
CA LEU A 214 15.91 26.83 -10.74
C LEU A 214 15.15 27.33 -11.98
N HIS A 215 14.12 26.59 -12.42
CA HIS A 215 13.25 27.04 -13.51
C HIS A 215 12.47 28.30 -13.12
N ALA A 216 11.93 28.36 -11.90
CA ALA A 216 11.23 29.53 -11.39
C ALA A 216 12.17 30.75 -11.30
N GLU A 217 13.39 30.58 -10.78
CA GLU A 217 14.41 31.63 -10.76
C GLU A 217 14.76 32.14 -12.16
N ARG A 218 14.92 31.24 -13.14
CA ARG A 218 15.17 31.63 -14.54
C ARG A 218 13.99 32.40 -15.14
N VAL A 219 12.75 32.01 -14.84
CA VAL A 219 11.55 32.72 -15.30
C VAL A 219 11.46 34.10 -14.64
N ALA A 220 11.68 34.17 -13.33
CA ALA A 220 11.70 35.43 -12.58
C ALA A 220 12.80 36.37 -13.08
N ALA A 221 14.01 35.87 -13.32
CA ALA A 221 15.11 36.66 -13.89
C ALA A 221 14.77 37.20 -15.28
N ARG A 222 14.15 36.37 -16.14
CA ARG A 222 13.68 36.82 -17.46
C ARG A 222 12.56 37.86 -17.35
N ALA A 223 11.64 37.70 -16.40
CA ALA A 223 10.58 38.69 -16.14
C ALA A 223 11.16 40.01 -15.65
N ALA A 224 12.09 39.97 -14.69
CA ALA A 224 12.79 41.15 -14.19
C ALA A 224 13.56 41.87 -15.30
N GLN A 225 14.27 41.14 -16.17
CA GLN A 225 14.93 41.74 -17.34
C GLN A 225 13.94 42.39 -18.31
N ARG A 226 12.74 41.82 -18.50
CA ARG A 226 11.69 42.44 -19.33
C ARG A 226 11.18 43.72 -18.68
N GLU A 227 10.86 43.69 -17.39
CA GLU A 227 10.44 44.90 -16.67
C GLU A 227 11.51 45.98 -16.69
N GLU A 228 12.78 45.63 -16.52
CA GLU A 228 13.88 46.59 -16.55
C GLU A 228 14.04 47.19 -17.95
N ARG A 229 13.94 46.39 -19.02
CA ARG A 229 13.89 46.89 -20.40
C ARG A 229 12.68 47.79 -20.64
N GLU A 230 11.51 47.46 -20.12
CA GLU A 230 10.32 48.31 -20.21
C GLU A 230 10.51 49.62 -19.44
N ARG A 231 11.11 49.59 -18.25
CA ARG A 231 11.45 50.80 -17.47
C ARG A 231 12.45 51.67 -18.23
N GLN A 232 13.48 51.08 -18.81
CA GLN A 232 14.46 51.79 -19.65
C GLN A 232 13.78 52.37 -20.90
N ALA A 233 12.91 51.62 -21.57
CA ALA A 233 12.15 52.11 -22.73
C ALA A 233 11.20 53.25 -22.35
N ARG A 234 10.51 53.16 -21.21
CA ARG A 234 9.66 54.25 -20.68
C ARG A 234 10.47 55.48 -20.32
N ALA A 235 11.64 55.32 -19.69
CA ALA A 235 12.54 56.42 -19.37
C ALA A 235 13.09 57.09 -20.65
N ALA A 236 13.48 56.30 -21.65
CA ALA A 236 13.91 56.80 -22.95
C ALA A 236 12.78 57.53 -23.69
N ALA A 237 11.56 56.99 -23.67
CA ALA A 237 10.39 57.65 -24.24
C ALA A 237 10.04 58.96 -23.53
N ALA A 238 10.14 59.01 -22.20
CA ALA A 238 9.96 60.24 -21.42
C ALA A 238 11.04 61.28 -21.73
N ALA A 239 12.30 60.87 -21.86
CA ALA A 239 13.40 61.74 -22.27
C ALA A 239 13.20 62.28 -23.70
N ALA A 240 12.78 61.42 -24.64
CA ALA A 240 12.46 61.82 -26.02
C ALA A 240 11.27 62.80 -26.07
N ALA A 241 10.22 62.56 -25.27
CA ALA A 241 9.08 63.47 -25.16
C ALA A 241 9.50 64.82 -24.55
N SER A 242 10.37 64.82 -23.53
CA SER A 242 10.94 66.05 -22.97
C SER A 242 11.75 66.83 -24.01
N ALA A 243 12.59 66.15 -24.79
CA ALA A 243 13.37 66.77 -25.86
C ALA A 243 12.48 67.33 -26.97
N ALA A 244 11.43 66.61 -27.37
CA ALA A 244 10.44 67.09 -28.33
C ALA A 244 9.68 68.31 -27.81
N ASN A 245 9.25 68.31 -26.55
CA ASN A 245 8.59 69.46 -25.93
C ASN A 245 9.52 70.69 -25.84
N GLN A 246 10.82 70.48 -25.54
CA GLN A 246 11.81 71.54 -25.58
C GLN A 246 11.95 72.12 -26.99
N ALA A 247 12.09 71.26 -28.01
CA ALA A 247 12.16 71.68 -29.41
C ALA A 247 10.92 72.45 -29.86
N ILE A 248 9.71 71.99 -29.52
CA ILE A 248 8.45 72.70 -29.77
C ILE A 248 8.44 74.06 -29.07
N SER A 249 8.93 74.13 -27.82
CA SER A 249 8.99 75.41 -27.09
C SER A 249 10.00 76.38 -27.69
N GLU A 250 11.12 75.88 -28.20
CA GLU A 250 12.15 76.68 -28.88
C GLU A 250 11.64 77.16 -30.23
N GLU A 251 10.95 76.31 -31.00
CA GLU A 251 10.30 76.68 -32.24
C GLU A 251 9.19 77.72 -32.01
N ALA A 252 8.39 77.56 -30.95
CA ALA A 252 7.37 78.55 -30.57
C ALA A 252 7.99 79.90 -30.16
N ARG A 253 9.12 79.89 -29.43
CA ARG A 253 9.87 81.12 -29.10
C ARG A 253 10.47 81.76 -30.36
N ALA A 254 11.01 80.96 -31.27
CA ALA A 254 11.54 81.45 -32.54
C ALA A 254 10.43 82.05 -33.41
N ALA A 255 9.27 81.40 -33.50
CA ALA A 255 8.10 81.91 -34.19
C ALA A 255 7.55 83.19 -33.54
N SER A 256 7.52 83.28 -32.21
CA SER A 256 7.15 84.50 -31.49
C SER A 256 8.13 85.64 -31.78
N ALA A 257 9.43 85.37 -31.74
CA ALA A 257 10.46 86.36 -32.07
C ALA A 257 10.41 86.80 -33.54
N ALA A 258 10.05 85.90 -34.46
CA ALA A 258 9.80 86.23 -35.86
C ALA A 258 8.57 87.14 -36.00
N ARG A 259 7.46 86.85 -35.32
CA ARG A 259 6.28 87.72 -35.29
C ARG A 259 6.58 89.09 -34.70
N GLU A 260 7.35 89.19 -33.61
CA GLU A 260 7.78 90.48 -33.06
C GLU A 260 8.64 91.29 -34.05
N ARG A 261 9.48 90.62 -34.86
CA ARG A 261 10.23 91.28 -35.94
C ARG A 261 9.30 91.76 -37.05
N GLU A 262 8.35 90.94 -37.48
CA GLU A 262 7.34 91.33 -38.46
C GLU A 262 6.47 92.50 -37.97
N GLU A 263 6.10 92.53 -36.68
CA GLU A 263 5.38 93.65 -36.06
C GLU A 263 6.22 94.94 -36.06
N ARG A 264 7.52 94.84 -35.78
CA ARG A 264 8.45 95.98 -35.87
C ARG A 264 8.63 96.46 -37.31
N GLU A 265 8.82 95.56 -38.26
CA GLU A 265 8.90 95.90 -39.68
C GLU A 265 7.60 96.52 -40.20
N TYR A 266 6.45 96.03 -39.73
CA TYR A 266 5.15 96.62 -40.04
C TYR A 266 5.01 98.04 -39.45
N ALA A 267 5.45 98.24 -38.20
CA ALA A 267 5.49 99.55 -37.58
C ALA A 267 6.42 100.52 -38.33
N ASP A 268 7.60 100.07 -38.74
CA ASP A 268 8.55 100.86 -39.52
C ASP A 268 7.97 101.24 -40.89
N ARG A 269 7.34 100.30 -41.61
CA ARG A 269 6.64 100.58 -42.88
C ARG A 269 5.47 101.55 -42.70
N LEU A 270 4.76 101.48 -41.56
CA LEU A 270 3.69 102.43 -41.24
C LEU A 270 4.26 103.83 -41.01
N VAL A 271 5.38 103.96 -40.31
CA VAL A 271 6.09 105.24 -40.12
C VAL A 271 6.57 105.79 -41.47
N GLU A 272 7.13 104.96 -42.35
CA GLU A 272 7.52 105.37 -43.70
C GLU A 272 6.32 105.88 -44.52
N ARG A 273 5.19 105.16 -44.51
CA ARG A 273 3.95 105.59 -45.18
C ARG A 273 3.42 106.91 -44.64
N LEU A 274 3.39 107.08 -43.31
CA LEU A 274 2.98 108.35 -42.69
C LEU A 274 3.94 109.49 -43.04
N ALA A 275 5.24 109.23 -43.13
CA ALA A 275 6.22 110.22 -43.57
C ALA A 275 6.09 110.55 -45.07
N GLU A 276 5.72 109.60 -45.91
CA GLU A 276 5.39 109.83 -47.32
C GLU A 276 4.11 110.64 -47.48
N GLU A 277 3.05 110.31 -46.73
CA GLU A 277 1.81 111.09 -46.70
C GLU A 277 2.08 112.53 -46.23
N GLU A 278 2.88 112.74 -45.19
CA GLU A 278 3.26 114.07 -44.73
C GLU A 278 4.07 114.85 -45.79
N LYS A 279 4.96 114.18 -46.54
CA LYS A 279 5.68 114.78 -47.68
C LYS A 279 4.72 115.18 -48.80
N VAL A 280 3.74 114.33 -49.12
CA VAL A 280 2.71 114.61 -50.12
C VAL A 280 1.82 115.77 -49.67
N GLU A 281 1.40 115.82 -48.41
CA GLU A 281 0.62 116.93 -47.86
C GLU A 281 1.40 118.25 -47.84
N LYS A 282 2.69 118.22 -47.47
CA LYS A 282 3.59 119.38 -47.54
C LYS A 282 3.82 119.85 -48.97
N ALA A 283 3.98 118.92 -49.92
CA ALA A 283 4.10 119.23 -51.35
C ALA A 283 2.80 119.84 -51.89
N ALA A 284 1.64 119.28 -51.55
CA ALA A 284 0.34 119.82 -51.93
C ALA A 284 0.07 121.20 -51.30
N GLN A 285 0.47 121.44 -50.05
CA GLN A 285 0.42 122.77 -49.43
C GLN A 285 1.37 123.77 -50.11
N ALA A 286 2.60 123.34 -50.46
CA ALA A 286 3.54 124.18 -51.18
C ALA A 286 3.03 124.53 -52.59
N GLU A 287 2.42 123.58 -53.30
CA GLU A 287 1.80 123.79 -54.61
C GLU A 287 0.59 124.73 -54.51
N ARG A 288 -0.26 124.60 -53.49
CA ARG A 288 -1.37 125.55 -53.23
C ARG A 288 -0.85 126.96 -52.95
N ARG A 289 0.21 127.10 -52.13
CA ARG A 289 0.87 128.39 -51.86
C ARG A 289 1.49 128.97 -53.12
N GLN A 290 2.15 128.16 -53.95
CA GLN A 290 2.69 128.60 -55.24
C GLN A 290 1.57 129.07 -56.17
N ARG A 291 0.47 128.32 -56.29
CA ARG A 291 -0.69 128.72 -57.08
C ARG A 291 -1.32 130.02 -56.58
N GLU A 292 -1.41 130.25 -55.27
CA GLU A 292 -1.87 131.55 -54.73
C GLU A 292 -0.89 132.69 -55.02
N VAL A 293 0.41 132.46 -54.92
CA VAL A 293 1.45 133.43 -55.28
C VAL A 293 1.40 133.75 -56.78
N GLU A 294 1.24 132.76 -57.65
CA GLU A 294 1.08 132.97 -59.09
C GLU A 294 -0.22 133.69 -59.42
N ARG A 295 -1.33 133.35 -58.75
CA ARG A 295 -2.62 134.03 -58.92
C ARG A 295 -2.54 135.49 -58.49
N THR A 296 -1.87 135.79 -57.39
CA THR A 296 -1.62 137.18 -56.94
C THR A 296 -0.67 137.92 -57.89
N ARG A 297 0.34 137.25 -58.46
CA ARG A 297 1.23 137.81 -59.50
C ARG A 297 0.47 138.11 -60.80
N GLN A 298 -0.42 137.22 -61.24
CA GLN A 298 -1.26 137.39 -62.42
C GLN A 298 -2.28 138.51 -62.22
N VAL A 299 -2.92 138.60 -61.04
CA VAL A 299 -3.81 139.72 -60.70
C VAL A 299 -3.04 141.05 -60.64
N GLY A 300 -1.82 141.06 -60.07
CA GLY A 300 -0.94 142.23 -60.08
C GLY A 300 -0.54 142.68 -61.49
N SER A 301 -0.24 141.73 -62.39
CA SER A 301 0.05 141.96 -63.81
C SER A 301 -1.15 142.55 -64.57
N VAL A 302 -2.35 142.01 -64.34
CA VAL A 302 -3.59 142.52 -64.98
C VAL A 302 -3.95 143.92 -64.47
N LEU A 303 -3.76 144.20 -63.18
CA LEU A 303 -4.00 145.54 -62.63
C LEU A 303 -2.96 146.57 -63.11
N ALA A 304 -1.70 146.16 -63.31
CA ALA A 304 -0.65 147.01 -63.88
C ALA A 304 -0.90 147.31 -65.37
N THR A 305 -1.32 146.33 -66.16
CA THR A 305 -1.67 146.50 -67.58
C THR A 305 -2.96 147.32 -67.77
N ARG A 306 -3.94 147.22 -66.85
CA ARG A 306 -5.15 148.08 -66.87
C ARG A 306 -4.86 149.54 -66.50
N ARG A 307 -3.89 149.79 -65.60
CA ARG A 307 -3.38 151.15 -65.31
C ARG A 307 -2.50 151.72 -66.43
N GLY A 308 -1.78 150.88 -67.17
CA GLY A 308 -1.00 151.27 -68.36
C GLY A 308 -1.90 151.60 -69.56
N GLY A 309 -2.93 150.79 -69.81
CA GLY A 309 -3.89 150.99 -70.90
C GLY A 309 -4.74 152.26 -70.76
N GLY A 310 -5.17 152.61 -69.54
CA GLY A 310 -5.92 153.85 -69.30
C GLY A 310 -5.10 155.14 -69.40
N ARG A 311 -3.76 155.07 -69.33
CA ARG A 311 -2.87 156.22 -69.53
C ARG A 311 -2.43 156.40 -70.99
N ALA A 312 -2.42 155.32 -71.78
CA ALA A 312 -2.12 155.38 -73.20
C ALA A 312 -3.28 156.01 -74.01
N THR A 313 -4.54 155.67 -73.68
CA THR A 313 -5.71 156.25 -74.36
C THR A 313 -5.93 157.73 -74.04
N GLN A 314 -5.59 158.19 -72.83
CA GLN A 314 -5.65 159.63 -72.49
C GLN A 314 -4.59 160.47 -73.22
N ALA A 315 -3.45 159.89 -73.61
CA ALA A 315 -2.40 160.59 -74.35
C ALA A 315 -2.73 160.74 -75.85
N GLU A 316 -3.40 159.74 -76.44
CA GLU A 316 -3.83 159.78 -77.85
C GLU A 316 -5.02 160.75 -78.08
N ASP A 317 -5.96 160.83 -77.13
CA ASP A 317 -7.11 161.74 -77.23
C ASP A 317 -6.73 163.23 -77.04
N LEU A 318 -5.71 163.53 -76.23
CA LEU A 318 -5.19 164.90 -76.04
C LEU A 318 -4.40 165.39 -77.27
N ALA A 319 -3.63 164.52 -77.93
CA ALA A 319 -2.88 164.87 -79.13
C ALA A 319 -3.79 165.15 -80.35
N ALA A 320 -4.89 164.40 -80.49
CA ALA A 320 -5.88 164.64 -81.55
C ALA A 320 -6.64 165.97 -81.36
N ALA A 321 -6.91 166.37 -80.11
CA ALA A 321 -7.57 167.63 -79.79
C ALA A 321 -6.69 168.86 -80.06
N GLU A 322 -5.37 168.78 -79.81
CA GLU A 322 -4.43 169.88 -80.07
C GLU A 322 -4.19 170.11 -81.58
N GLU A 323 -4.13 169.05 -82.40
CA GLU A 323 -4.03 169.21 -83.85
C GLU A 323 -5.28 169.87 -84.46
N ALA A 324 -6.48 169.49 -83.99
CA ALA A 324 -7.73 170.08 -84.46
C ALA A 324 -7.83 171.57 -84.13
N ALA A 325 -7.41 171.97 -82.93
CA ALA A 325 -7.38 173.38 -82.52
C ALA A 325 -6.37 174.22 -83.33
N CYS A 326 -5.27 173.62 -83.77
CA CYS A 326 -4.23 174.31 -84.54
C CYS A 326 -4.64 174.51 -86.02
N ARG A 327 -5.37 173.55 -86.61
CA ARG A 327 -5.95 173.69 -87.97
C ARG A 327 -7.04 174.76 -88.03
N ALA A 328 -7.94 174.80 -87.04
CA ALA A 328 -8.99 175.82 -86.96
C ALA A 328 -8.43 177.25 -86.84
N LYS A 329 -7.31 177.44 -86.13
CA LYS A 329 -6.63 178.76 -86.03
C LYS A 329 -6.00 179.19 -87.35
N ARG A 330 -5.46 178.26 -88.14
CA ARG A 330 -4.87 178.56 -89.47
C ARG A 330 -5.96 178.89 -90.50
N GLU A 331 -7.08 178.20 -90.47
CA GLU A 331 -8.23 178.50 -91.33
C GLU A 331 -8.86 179.86 -90.99
N ALA A 332 -9.03 180.17 -89.71
CA ALA A 332 -9.51 181.50 -89.28
C ALA A 332 -8.56 182.64 -89.70
N ALA A 333 -7.23 182.40 -89.67
CA ALA A 333 -6.24 183.37 -90.14
C ALA A 333 -6.26 183.55 -91.66
N ALA A 334 -6.48 182.48 -92.43
CA ALA A 334 -6.62 182.57 -93.89
C ALA A 334 -7.89 183.34 -94.30
N VAL A 335 -9.03 183.08 -93.64
CA VAL A 335 -10.29 183.80 -93.87
C VAL A 335 -10.16 185.29 -93.50
N ALA A 336 -9.46 185.60 -92.41
CA ALA A 336 -9.19 187.00 -92.04
C ALA A 336 -8.30 187.71 -93.08
N ALA A 337 -7.29 187.03 -93.64
CA ALA A 337 -6.41 187.60 -94.67
C ALA A 337 -7.13 187.86 -96.01
N GLU A 338 -8.00 186.94 -96.44
CA GLU A 338 -8.86 187.11 -97.63
C GLU A 338 -9.84 188.29 -97.46
N ARG A 339 -10.49 188.37 -96.29
CA ARG A 339 -11.40 189.48 -95.98
C ARG A 339 -10.68 190.83 -96.00
N LEU A 340 -9.47 190.91 -95.46
CA LEU A 340 -8.69 192.13 -95.47
C LEU A 340 -8.35 192.53 -96.91
N ARG A 341 -7.98 191.58 -97.77
CA ARG A 341 -7.69 191.81 -99.19
C ARG A 341 -8.91 192.35 -99.97
N LEU A 342 -10.10 191.81 -99.71
CA LEU A 342 -11.36 192.29 -100.30
C LEU A 342 -11.69 193.72 -99.85
N LEU A 343 -11.44 194.05 -98.57
CA LEU A 343 -11.64 195.39 -98.03
C LEU A 343 -10.64 196.40 -98.61
N THR A 344 -9.37 196.02 -98.81
CA THR A 344 -8.37 196.90 -99.46
C THR A 344 -8.71 197.17 -100.92
N GLY A 345 -9.28 196.17 -101.63
CA GLY A 345 -9.77 196.33 -103.00
C GLY A 345 -11.00 197.25 -103.11
N ALA A 346 -11.79 197.39 -102.05
CA ALA A 346 -12.99 198.25 -102.03
C ALA A 346 -12.72 199.67 -101.47
N ARG A 347 -11.46 200.04 -101.25
CA ARG A 347 -11.03 201.29 -100.57
C ARG A 347 -11.53 202.58 -101.23
N HIS A 348 -11.83 202.55 -102.53
CA HIS A 348 -12.34 203.71 -103.29
C HIS A 348 -13.87 203.88 -103.21
N LEU A 349 -14.59 202.92 -102.64
CA LEU A 349 -16.06 202.94 -102.47
C LEU A 349 -16.50 203.26 -101.03
N VAL A 350 -15.54 203.61 -100.16
CA VAL A 350 -15.74 203.88 -98.72
C VAL A 350 -16.86 204.89 -98.41
N PRO A 351 -17.12 205.96 -99.19
CA PRO A 351 -18.23 206.87 -98.90
C PRO A 351 -19.63 206.27 -99.13
N HIS A 352 -19.73 205.12 -99.79
CA HIS A 352 -20.99 204.54 -100.27
C HIS A 352 -21.28 203.14 -99.72
N LEU A 353 -20.53 202.69 -98.69
CA LEU A 353 -20.76 201.38 -98.06
C LEU A 353 -21.86 201.43 -96.98
N PRO A 354 -22.64 200.35 -96.79
CA PRO A 354 -23.63 200.24 -95.72
C PRO A 354 -22.98 200.16 -94.32
N ARG A 355 -23.69 200.63 -93.28
CA ARG A 355 -23.17 200.92 -91.93
C ARG A 355 -22.52 199.75 -91.14
N GLU A 356 -22.65 198.50 -91.58
CA GLU A 356 -22.27 197.31 -90.79
C GLU A 356 -21.15 196.43 -91.39
N THR A 357 -20.45 196.88 -92.45
CA THR A 357 -19.45 196.05 -93.14
C THR A 357 -18.08 195.92 -92.43
N LEU A 358 -17.75 196.78 -91.46
CA LEU A 358 -16.41 196.84 -90.84
C LEU A 358 -16.40 196.26 -89.42
N ARG A 359 -15.48 195.32 -89.14
CA ARG A 359 -15.23 194.83 -87.77
C ARG A 359 -14.31 195.78 -87.00
N PRO A 360 -14.34 195.74 -85.66
CA PRO A 360 -13.45 196.56 -84.83
C PRO A 360 -11.98 196.28 -85.17
N GLY A 361 -11.22 197.34 -85.51
CA GLY A 361 -9.81 197.28 -85.93
C GLY A 361 -9.57 197.42 -87.44
N GLU A 362 -10.53 197.06 -88.30
CA GLU A 362 -10.37 197.12 -89.76
C GLU A 362 -10.50 198.55 -90.31
N ALA A 363 -11.22 199.43 -89.60
CA ALA A 363 -11.36 200.84 -89.97
C ALA A 363 -10.04 201.63 -89.89
N ALA A 364 -9.06 201.18 -89.09
CA ALA A 364 -7.77 201.84 -88.94
C ALA A 364 -6.80 201.52 -90.10
N LEU A 365 -6.92 200.35 -90.72
CA LEU A 365 -6.02 199.87 -91.79
C LEU A 365 -6.35 200.40 -93.19
N LEU A 366 -7.56 200.94 -93.40
CA LEU A 366 -7.99 201.52 -94.69
C LEU A 366 -7.70 203.02 -94.82
N LEU A 367 -7.32 203.68 -93.72
CA LEU A 367 -7.00 205.11 -93.66
C LEU A 367 -5.49 205.41 -93.64
N SER A 368 -4.65 204.38 -93.59
CA SER A 368 -3.23 204.41 -93.98
C SER A 368 -3.11 204.06 -95.44
#